data_AF-A0A3D0P167-F1
#
_entry.id   AF-A0A3D0P167-F1
#
_cell.length_a   1.000
_cell.length_b   1.000
_cell.length_c   1.000
_cell.angle_alpha   90.00
_cell.angle_beta   90.00
_cell.angle_gamma   90.00
#
_symmetry.space_group_name_H-M   'P 1'
#
loop_
_entity.id
_entity.type
_entity.pdbx_description
1 polymer ?
#
loop_
_entity_poly.entity_id
_entity_poly.type
_entity_poly.pdbx_seq_one_letter_code
_entity_poly.pdbx_strand_id
1 'polypeptide(L)'
;MTFFPTHPLADRVVLKIAESEMRQIGLPDRDATRAKRAEVRLKALLASYPNSILKPEAERRLAEVQNNLGSHNLGIANYYYTLSVDQQKGGLKGAQSRYREIIEKYPNFAYMDEVLYKLGVTYMVEEENDQAVRYFQQIVAEFPNSEFVAKSKEQLELIGASVPEPNPDRMNVLPAPKDGFFTNFRNQLFGIYPMTIDKNGVLMTKDFDREKFELIDQIIENQGDIQTNQIPQSFTTVISDRRTASITSQTP
;
A
#
# COMPACT_ATOMS: atom_id res chain seq x y z
N MET A 1 3.10 16.11 21.97
CA MET A 1 4.13 16.06 23.01
C MET A 1 4.95 14.80 22.81
N THR A 2 6.18 14.93 22.29
CA THR A 2 7.18 13.86 22.28
C THR A 2 8.01 14.00 23.54
N PHE A 3 7.80 13.12 24.52
CA PHE A 3 8.40 13.28 25.85
C PHE A 3 9.87 12.84 25.90
N PHE A 4 10.38 12.08 24.91
CA PHE A 4 11.80 11.68 24.82
C PHE A 4 12.23 11.37 23.35
N PRO A 5 12.62 12.38 22.54
CA PRO A 5 12.92 12.19 21.11
C PRO A 5 14.25 11.44 20.84
N THR A 6 15.15 11.36 21.82
CA THR A 6 16.47 10.72 21.69
C THR A 6 16.52 9.30 22.27
N HIS A 7 15.40 8.78 22.78
CA HIS A 7 15.36 7.45 23.36
C HIS A 7 15.50 6.39 22.24
N PRO A 8 16.29 5.31 22.44
CA PRO A 8 16.51 4.29 21.40
C PRO A 8 15.23 3.58 20.93
N LEU A 9 14.16 3.60 21.74
CA LEU A 9 12.83 3.05 21.41
C LEU A 9 11.83 4.09 20.90
N ALA A 10 12.23 5.35 20.69
CA ALA A 10 11.30 6.43 20.35
C ALA A 10 10.62 6.22 18.99
N ASP A 11 11.34 5.67 18.00
CA ASP A 11 10.82 5.30 16.69
C ASP A 11 9.74 4.21 16.79
N ARG A 12 9.98 3.18 17.61
CA ARG A 12 9.05 2.09 17.87
C ARG A 12 7.76 2.60 18.51
N VAL A 13 7.86 3.51 19.49
CA VAL A 13 6.66 4.10 20.13
C VAL A 13 5.82 4.86 19.10
N VAL A 14 6.45 5.66 18.23
CA VAL A 14 5.72 6.37 17.16
C VAL A 14 5.05 5.38 16.21
N LEU A 15 5.72 4.29 15.83
CA LEU A 15 5.14 3.24 14.99
C LEU A 15 3.93 2.60 15.67
N LYS A 16 4.02 2.22 16.95
CA LYS A 16 2.91 1.61 17.69
C LYS A 16 1.71 2.55 17.83
N ILE A 17 1.93 3.85 17.99
CA ILE A 17 0.82 4.82 17.99
C ILE A 17 0.19 4.90 16.59
N ALA A 18 1.00 4.90 15.52
CA ALA A 18 0.47 4.86 14.16
C ALA A 18 -0.35 3.59 13.89
N GLU A 19 0.14 2.41 14.30
CA GLU A 19 -0.59 1.15 14.22
C GLU A 19 -1.92 1.20 14.99
N SER A 20 -1.95 1.86 16.16
CA SER A 20 -3.17 2.04 16.93
C SER A 20 -4.22 2.89 16.20
N GLU A 21 -3.80 3.90 15.43
CA GLU A 21 -4.71 4.67 14.57
C GLU A 21 -5.15 3.83 13.37
N MET A 22 -4.23 3.06 12.79
CA MET A 22 -4.52 2.17 11.65
C MET A 22 -5.54 1.09 11.97
N ARG A 23 -5.51 0.50 13.17
CA ARG A 23 -6.55 -0.45 13.63
C ARG A 23 -7.96 0.17 13.69
N GLN A 24 -8.05 1.49 13.78
CA GLN A 24 -9.32 2.23 13.80
C GLN A 24 -9.72 2.77 12.42
N ILE A 25 -8.94 2.48 11.36
CA ILE A 25 -9.29 2.84 9.99
C ILE A 25 -10.49 1.99 9.56
N GLY A 26 -11.57 2.67 9.19
CA GLY A 26 -12.74 2.06 8.58
C GLY A 26 -12.61 1.97 7.06
N LEU A 27 -13.74 1.66 6.43
CA LEU A 27 -13.84 1.66 4.98
C LEU A 27 -13.55 3.06 4.38
N PRO A 28 -13.05 3.11 3.12
CA PRO A 28 -12.76 4.37 2.45
C PRO A 28 -13.97 5.29 2.26
N ASP A 29 -15.20 4.80 2.29
CA ASP A 29 -16.43 5.62 2.18
C ASP A 29 -16.83 6.31 3.50
N ARG A 30 -16.14 6.01 4.62
CA ARG A 30 -16.42 6.54 5.96
C ARG A 30 -15.47 7.67 6.36
N ASP A 31 -15.37 7.94 7.66
CA ASP A 31 -14.48 8.95 8.24
C ASP A 31 -12.99 8.62 8.04
N ALA A 32 -12.30 9.48 7.30
CA ALA A 32 -10.88 9.38 7.01
C ALA A 32 -9.96 9.90 8.14
N THR A 33 -10.51 10.38 9.27
CA THR A 33 -9.71 10.99 10.36
C THR A 33 -8.62 10.07 10.89
N ARG A 34 -8.94 8.79 11.11
CA ARG A 34 -7.97 7.80 11.62
C ARG A 34 -6.85 7.53 10.62
N ALA A 35 -7.19 7.42 9.33
CA ALA A 35 -6.21 7.25 8.26
C ALA A 35 -5.29 8.47 8.15
N LYS A 36 -5.82 9.70 8.20
CA LYS A 36 -5.01 10.93 8.19
C LYS A 36 -4.06 11.02 9.40
N ARG A 37 -4.53 10.65 10.60
CA ARG A 37 -3.68 10.62 11.80
C ARG A 37 -2.56 9.59 11.68
N ALA A 38 -2.86 8.40 11.17
CA ALA A 38 -1.86 7.37 10.89
C ALA A 38 -0.82 7.88 9.87
N GLU A 39 -1.27 8.50 8.78
CA GLU A 39 -0.40 9.05 7.73
C GLU A 39 0.60 10.07 8.31
N VAL A 40 0.10 11.03 9.10
CA VAL A 40 0.93 12.06 9.73
C VAL A 40 1.99 11.42 10.64
N ARG A 41 1.62 10.42 11.44
CA ARG A 41 2.55 9.75 12.36
C ARG A 41 3.61 8.93 11.62
N LEU A 42 3.23 8.22 10.56
CA LEU A 42 4.16 7.43 9.74
C LEU A 42 5.12 8.35 8.98
N LYS A 43 4.63 9.43 8.37
CA LYS A 43 5.49 10.45 7.73
C LYS A 43 6.45 11.08 8.74
N ALA A 44 5.99 11.40 9.95
CA ALA A 44 6.83 11.94 11.00
C ALA A 44 7.93 10.95 11.44
N LEU A 45 7.60 9.65 11.53
CA LEU A 45 8.58 8.60 11.82
C LEU A 45 9.66 8.54 10.74
N LEU A 46 9.26 8.47 9.48
CA LEU A 46 10.21 8.38 8.35
C LEU A 46 11.10 9.62 8.22
N ALA A 47 10.57 10.80 8.55
CA ALA A 47 11.33 12.04 8.55
C ALA A 47 12.30 12.15 9.75
N SER A 48 11.87 11.71 10.93
CA SER A 48 12.65 11.86 12.17
C SER A 48 13.69 10.75 12.35
N TYR A 49 13.44 9.56 11.81
CA TYR A 49 14.27 8.37 11.98
C TYR A 49 14.61 7.70 10.64
N PRO A 50 15.34 8.38 9.73
CA PRO A 50 15.59 7.90 8.36
C PRO A 50 16.42 6.60 8.28
N ASN A 51 17.18 6.27 9.33
CA ASN A 51 18.03 5.08 9.43
C ASN A 51 17.45 4.01 10.37
N SER A 52 16.19 4.13 10.79
CA SER A 52 15.54 3.13 11.64
C SER A 52 15.42 1.77 10.92
N ILE A 53 15.66 0.68 11.64
CA ILE A 53 15.38 -0.68 11.18
C ILE A 53 13.89 -0.88 10.85
N LEU A 54 13.01 -0.05 11.42
CA LEU A 54 11.56 -0.09 11.21
C LEU A 54 11.11 0.69 9.97
N LYS A 55 12.02 1.37 9.28
CA LYS A 55 11.71 2.16 8.08
C LYS A 55 10.96 1.36 7.01
N PRO A 56 11.41 0.15 6.59
CA PRO A 56 10.69 -0.62 5.57
C PRO A 56 9.26 -0.97 6.01
N GLU A 57 9.06 -1.27 7.29
CA GLU A 57 7.73 -1.52 7.82
C GLU A 57 6.87 -0.25 7.82
N ALA A 58 7.41 0.88 8.27
CA ALA A 58 6.71 2.15 8.26
C ALA A 58 6.34 2.62 6.84
N GLU A 59 7.19 2.39 5.84
CA GLU A 59 6.91 2.67 4.43
C GLU A 59 5.77 1.79 3.89
N ARG A 60 5.78 0.48 4.18
CA ARG A 60 4.67 -0.42 3.83
C ARG A 60 3.35 0.03 4.46
N ARG A 61 3.37 0.34 5.76
CA ARG A 61 2.21 0.85 6.50
C ARG A 61 1.70 2.16 5.91
N LEU A 62 2.61 3.06 5.54
CA LEU A 62 2.25 4.34 4.92
C LEU A 62 1.56 4.11 3.58
N ALA A 63 2.07 3.19 2.75
CA ALA A 63 1.46 2.84 1.47
C ALA A 63 0.02 2.29 1.66
N GLU A 64 -0.22 1.43 2.66
CA GLU A 64 -1.57 0.93 2.99
C GLU A 64 -2.53 2.06 3.38
N VAL A 65 -2.07 2.96 4.27
CA VAL A 65 -2.88 4.11 4.71
C VAL A 65 -3.17 5.06 3.55
N GLN A 66 -2.18 5.33 2.71
CA GLN A 66 -2.33 6.21 1.54
C GLN A 66 -3.21 5.57 0.48
N ASN A 67 -3.21 4.24 0.33
CA ASN A 67 -4.18 3.54 -0.50
C ASN A 67 -5.60 3.70 0.04
N ASN A 68 -5.84 3.59 1.35
CA ASN A 68 -7.16 3.85 1.93
C ASN A 68 -7.63 5.30 1.67
N LEU A 69 -6.75 6.28 1.86
CA LEU A 69 -7.05 7.70 1.62
C LEU A 69 -7.25 8.01 0.13
N GLY A 70 -6.47 7.39 -0.75
CA GLY A 70 -6.63 7.47 -2.19
C GLY A 70 -7.98 6.90 -2.62
N SER A 71 -8.37 5.74 -2.09
CA SER A 71 -9.69 5.14 -2.35
C SER A 71 -10.85 6.00 -1.85
N HIS A 72 -10.70 6.68 -0.70
CA HIS A 72 -11.69 7.64 -0.20
C HIS A 72 -11.89 8.78 -1.20
N ASN A 73 -10.80 9.41 -1.64
CA ASN A 73 -10.86 10.48 -2.64
C ASN A 73 -11.37 9.98 -4.00
N LEU A 74 -11.00 8.76 -4.42
CA LEU A 74 -11.46 8.16 -5.66
C LEU A 74 -12.98 7.95 -5.63
N GLY A 75 -13.55 7.49 -4.51
CA GLY A 75 -14.99 7.37 -4.34
C GLY A 75 -15.73 8.69 -4.52
N ILE A 76 -15.21 9.77 -3.91
CA ILE A 76 -15.77 11.12 -4.08
C ILE A 76 -15.61 11.62 -5.53
N ALA A 77 -14.45 11.41 -6.13
CA ALA A 77 -14.18 11.78 -7.52
C ALA A 77 -15.15 11.08 -8.48
N ASN A 78 -15.31 9.77 -8.30
CA ASN A 78 -16.21 8.93 -9.09
C ASN A 78 -17.68 9.33 -8.94
N TYR A 79 -18.10 9.76 -7.73
CA TYR A 79 -19.44 10.31 -7.53
C TYR A 79 -19.67 11.56 -8.39
N TYR A 80 -18.76 12.54 -8.36
CA TYR A 80 -18.87 13.72 -9.22
C TYR A 80 -18.74 13.39 -10.71
N TYR A 81 -17.85 12.47 -11.06
CA TYR A 81 -17.68 11.99 -12.43
C TYR A 81 -18.99 11.42 -12.98
N THR A 82 -19.64 10.50 -12.25
CA THR A 82 -20.90 9.91 -12.69
C THR A 82 -22.03 10.93 -12.78
N LEU A 83 -22.09 11.88 -11.84
CA LEU A 83 -23.06 12.98 -11.95
C LEU A 83 -22.86 13.78 -13.23
N SER A 84 -21.62 14.17 -13.55
CA SER A 84 -21.35 15.09 -14.67
C SER A 84 -21.25 14.41 -16.03
N VAL A 85 -20.58 13.26 -16.12
CA VAL A 85 -20.36 12.54 -17.39
C VAL A 85 -21.56 11.66 -17.73
N ASP A 86 -22.01 10.82 -16.80
CA ASP A 86 -23.04 9.82 -17.10
C ASP A 86 -24.45 10.43 -17.04
N GLN A 87 -24.70 11.32 -16.07
CA GLN A 87 -26.03 11.93 -15.88
C GLN A 87 -26.15 13.34 -16.46
N GLN A 88 -25.06 13.92 -16.98
CA GLN A 88 -25.02 15.28 -17.53
C GLN A 88 -25.53 16.34 -16.51
N LYS A 89 -25.18 16.16 -15.24
CA LYS A 89 -25.55 17.03 -14.11
C LYS A 89 -24.33 17.54 -13.35
N GLY A 90 -24.38 18.82 -12.95
CA GLY A 90 -23.27 19.44 -12.21
C GLY A 90 -22.07 19.74 -13.11
N GLY A 91 -20.89 19.92 -12.51
CA GLY A 91 -19.67 20.29 -13.23
C GLY A 91 -18.49 19.38 -12.94
N LEU A 92 -17.59 19.25 -13.92
CA LEU A 92 -16.44 18.33 -13.89
C LEU A 92 -15.33 18.77 -12.94
N LYS A 93 -15.27 20.06 -12.58
CA LYS A 93 -14.24 20.61 -11.69
C LYS A 93 -14.16 19.91 -10.32
N GLY A 94 -15.29 19.41 -9.80
CA GLY A 94 -15.31 18.63 -8.56
C GLY A 94 -14.58 17.30 -8.68
N ALA A 95 -14.83 16.55 -9.75
CA ALA A 95 -14.16 15.29 -10.05
C ALA A 95 -12.66 15.53 -10.34
N GLN A 96 -12.34 16.47 -11.22
CA GLN A 96 -10.97 16.84 -11.58
C GLN A 96 -10.13 17.24 -10.37
N SER A 97 -10.68 18.04 -9.46
CA SER A 97 -10.00 18.44 -8.22
C SER A 97 -9.60 17.22 -7.38
N ARG A 98 -10.51 16.26 -7.22
CA ARG A 98 -10.25 15.04 -6.43
C ARG A 98 -9.27 14.10 -7.12
N TYR A 99 -9.35 13.92 -8.44
CA TYR A 99 -8.38 13.12 -9.17
C TYR A 99 -6.97 13.71 -9.10
N ARG A 100 -6.83 15.03 -9.29
CA ARG A 100 -5.52 15.71 -9.13
C ARG A 100 -4.97 15.59 -7.72
N GLU A 101 -5.82 15.73 -6.70
CA GLU A 101 -5.40 15.52 -5.31
C GLU A 101 -4.81 14.12 -5.07
N ILE A 102 -5.36 13.07 -5.71
CA ILE A 102 -4.81 11.71 -5.62
C ILE A 102 -3.45 11.63 -6.30
N ILE A 103 -3.32 12.16 -7.52
CA ILE A 103 -2.07 12.15 -8.29
C ILE A 103 -0.95 12.86 -7.51
N GLU A 104 -1.24 14.01 -6.92
CA GLU A 104 -0.26 14.82 -6.20
C GLU A 104 0.13 14.22 -4.85
N LYS A 105 -0.84 13.71 -4.08
CA LYS A 105 -0.59 13.27 -2.69
C LYS A 105 -0.23 11.79 -2.57
N TYR A 106 -0.71 10.95 -3.49
CA TYR A 106 -0.61 9.50 -3.42
C TYR A 106 -0.08 8.92 -4.75
N PRO A 107 1.16 9.25 -5.17
CA PRO A 107 1.70 8.82 -6.46
C PRO A 107 1.79 7.30 -6.64
N ASN A 108 1.87 6.54 -5.54
CA ASN A 108 1.91 5.07 -5.54
C ASN A 108 0.52 4.43 -5.31
N PHE A 109 -0.56 5.17 -5.56
CA PHE A 109 -1.91 4.68 -5.35
C PHE A 109 -2.23 3.49 -6.27
N ALA A 110 -2.84 2.45 -5.70
CA ALA A 110 -3.10 1.19 -6.39
C ALA A 110 -3.98 1.32 -7.65
N TYR A 111 -4.88 2.32 -7.69
CA TYR A 111 -5.82 2.56 -8.79
C TYR A 111 -5.47 3.84 -9.57
N MET A 112 -4.18 4.15 -9.68
CA MET A 112 -3.71 5.36 -10.37
C MET A 112 -4.08 5.37 -11.85
N ASP A 113 -4.11 4.20 -12.49
CA ASP A 113 -4.53 4.03 -13.88
C ASP A 113 -6.00 4.46 -14.11
N GLU A 114 -6.93 4.08 -13.22
CA GLU A 114 -8.32 4.54 -13.25
C GLU A 114 -8.40 6.06 -13.06
N VAL A 115 -7.64 6.59 -12.10
CA VAL A 115 -7.60 8.04 -11.79
C VAL A 115 -7.16 8.83 -13.03
N LEU A 116 -6.05 8.42 -13.66
CA LEU A 116 -5.53 9.08 -14.86
C LEU A 116 -6.52 8.97 -16.02
N TYR A 117 -7.13 7.79 -16.23
CA TYR A 117 -8.05 7.59 -17.33
C TYR A 117 -9.27 8.48 -17.19
N LYS A 118 -9.93 8.46 -16.03
CA LYS A 118 -11.13 9.25 -15.78
C LYS A 118 -10.83 10.74 -15.78
N LEU A 119 -9.68 11.17 -15.26
CA LEU A 119 -9.25 12.56 -15.36
C LEU A 119 -9.07 12.98 -16.83
N GLY A 120 -8.40 12.16 -17.65
CA GLY A 120 -8.28 12.38 -19.09
C GLY A 120 -9.65 12.53 -19.77
N VAL A 121 -10.59 11.64 -19.46
CA VAL A 121 -11.97 11.73 -19.96
C VAL A 121 -12.64 13.03 -19.54
N THR A 122 -12.49 13.46 -18.27
CA THR A 122 -13.09 14.74 -17.85
C THR A 122 -12.52 15.94 -18.63
N TYR A 123 -11.23 15.95 -18.96
CA TYR A 123 -10.64 17.01 -19.79
C TYR A 123 -11.12 16.95 -21.24
N MET A 124 -11.28 15.75 -21.79
CA MET A 124 -11.84 15.57 -23.14
C MET A 124 -13.28 16.08 -23.23
N VAL A 125 -14.11 15.85 -22.20
CA VAL A 125 -15.48 16.38 -22.15
C VAL A 125 -15.51 17.91 -22.05
N GLU A 126 -14.50 18.53 -21.44
CA GLU A 126 -14.33 20.00 -21.43
C GLU A 126 -13.62 20.54 -22.69
N GLU A 127 -13.40 19.69 -23.70
CA GLU A 127 -12.68 20.03 -24.95
C GLU A 127 -11.21 20.47 -24.72
N GLU A 128 -10.67 20.21 -23.53
CA GLU A 128 -9.27 20.45 -23.16
C GLU A 128 -8.37 19.26 -23.60
N ASN A 129 -8.35 19.01 -24.92
CA ASN A 129 -7.70 17.83 -25.51
C ASN A 129 -6.21 17.72 -25.18
N ASP A 130 -5.49 18.84 -25.08
CA ASP A 130 -4.07 18.85 -24.73
C ASP A 130 -3.80 18.21 -23.35
N GLN A 131 -4.71 18.41 -22.39
CA GLN A 131 -4.60 17.80 -21.07
C GLN A 131 -5.00 16.33 -21.12
N ALA A 132 -6.10 16.00 -21.83
CA ALA A 132 -6.56 14.63 -21.98
C ALA A 132 -5.47 13.73 -22.59
N VAL A 133 -4.81 14.19 -23.66
CA VAL A 133 -3.72 13.48 -24.33
C VAL A 133 -2.59 13.15 -23.36
N ARG A 134 -2.17 14.10 -22.50
CA ARG A 134 -1.09 13.84 -21.53
C ARG A 134 -1.40 12.68 -20.61
N TYR A 135 -2.63 12.62 -20.07
CA TYR A 135 -3.02 11.55 -19.16
C TYR A 135 -3.17 10.19 -19.88
N PHE A 136 -3.75 10.17 -21.09
CA PHE A 136 -3.84 8.93 -21.87
C PHE A 136 -2.47 8.40 -22.29
N GLN A 137 -1.56 9.28 -22.72
CA GLN A 137 -0.18 8.90 -23.04
C GLN A 137 0.54 8.34 -21.80
N GLN A 138 0.35 8.95 -20.63
CA GLN A 138 0.92 8.46 -19.38
C GLN A 138 0.43 7.05 -19.03
N ILE A 139 -0.85 6.71 -19.29
CA ILE A 139 -1.37 5.36 -19.06
C ILE A 139 -0.68 4.34 -19.97
N VAL A 140 -0.56 4.65 -21.26
CA VAL A 140 0.08 3.76 -22.23
C VAL A 140 1.56 3.55 -21.89
N ALA A 141 2.25 4.60 -21.45
CA ALA A 141 3.67 4.54 -21.10
C ALA A 141 3.92 3.85 -19.74
N GLU A 142 3.25 4.27 -18.68
CA GLU A 142 3.58 3.87 -17.30
C GLU A 142 2.74 2.71 -16.76
N PHE A 143 1.59 2.41 -17.37
CA PHE A 143 0.66 1.37 -16.91
C PHE A 143 0.32 0.35 -18.02
N PRO A 144 1.33 -0.28 -18.67
CA PRO A 144 1.12 -1.16 -19.83
C PRO A 144 0.18 -2.34 -19.60
N ASN A 145 0.05 -2.80 -18.36
CA ASN A 145 -0.79 -3.94 -17.99
C ASN A 145 -2.17 -3.52 -17.46
N SER A 146 -2.52 -2.23 -17.54
CA SER A 146 -3.83 -1.73 -17.14
C SER A 146 -4.90 -2.06 -18.17
N GLU A 147 -6.13 -2.30 -17.70
CA GLU A 147 -7.33 -2.42 -18.56
C GLU A 147 -7.64 -1.12 -19.33
N PHE A 148 -7.09 0.02 -18.88
CA PHE A 148 -7.33 1.32 -19.49
C PHE A 148 -6.39 1.60 -20.67
N VAL A 149 -5.40 0.76 -20.96
CA VAL A 149 -4.45 0.99 -22.07
C VAL A 149 -5.17 0.99 -23.41
N ALA A 150 -6.00 -0.04 -23.68
CA ALA A 150 -6.72 -0.14 -24.95
C ALA A 150 -7.66 1.06 -25.16
N LYS A 151 -8.41 1.43 -24.12
CA LYS A 151 -9.30 2.61 -24.15
C LYS A 151 -8.52 3.91 -24.35
N SER A 152 -7.36 4.06 -23.69
CA SER A 152 -6.52 5.26 -23.81
C SER A 152 -5.94 5.40 -25.21
N LYS A 153 -5.51 4.29 -25.85
CA LYS A 153 -5.06 4.30 -27.25
C LYS A 153 -6.18 4.73 -28.19
N GLU A 154 -7.37 4.17 -28.02
CA GLU A 154 -8.57 4.58 -28.77
C GLU A 154 -8.85 6.08 -28.61
N GLN A 155 -8.82 6.61 -27.38
CA GLN A 155 -9.02 8.05 -27.16
C GLN A 155 -7.94 8.91 -27.84
N LEU A 156 -6.67 8.49 -27.80
CA LEU A 156 -5.58 9.19 -28.47
C LEU A 156 -5.77 9.21 -30.00
N GLU A 157 -6.18 8.09 -30.59
CA GLU A 157 -6.49 7.98 -32.02
C GLU A 157 -7.66 8.89 -32.42
N LEU A 158 -8.73 8.92 -31.61
CA LEU A 158 -9.89 9.80 -31.83
C LEU A 158 -9.50 11.29 -31.79
N ILE A 159 -8.58 11.66 -30.89
CA ILE A 159 -8.05 13.03 -30.79
C ILE A 159 -7.03 13.33 -31.90
N GLY A 160 -6.51 12.32 -32.59
CA GLY A 160 -5.44 12.47 -33.59
C GLY A 160 -4.06 12.69 -32.98
N ALA A 161 -3.86 12.26 -31.73
CA ALA A 161 -2.59 12.35 -31.02
C ALA A 161 -1.73 11.08 -31.20
N SER A 162 -0.41 11.22 -31.03
CA SER A 162 0.50 10.09 -31.11
C SER A 162 0.34 9.15 -29.91
N VAL A 163 0.32 7.83 -30.19
CA VAL A 163 0.38 6.78 -29.16
C VAL A 163 1.85 6.49 -28.83
N PRO A 164 2.30 6.68 -27.58
CA PRO A 164 3.67 6.38 -27.18
C PRO A 164 3.89 4.87 -27.05
N GLU A 165 5.14 4.44 -27.17
CA GLU A 165 5.53 3.07 -26.84
C GLU A 165 5.49 2.84 -25.32
N PRO A 166 5.07 1.67 -24.84
CA PRO A 166 5.06 1.38 -23.41
C PRO A 166 6.47 1.32 -22.81
N ASN A 167 6.61 1.72 -21.55
CA ASN A 167 7.89 1.64 -20.85
C ASN A 167 8.26 0.16 -20.58
N PRO A 168 9.40 -0.34 -21.08
CA PRO A 168 9.78 -1.75 -20.95
C PRO A 168 9.92 -2.20 -19.50
N ASP A 169 10.33 -1.31 -18.59
CA ASP A 169 10.50 -1.63 -17.17
C ASP A 169 9.16 -1.90 -16.47
N ARG A 170 8.08 -1.29 -16.97
CA ARG A 170 6.73 -1.42 -16.42
C ARG A 170 5.98 -2.63 -16.97
N MET A 171 6.42 -3.21 -18.08
CA MET A 171 5.74 -4.36 -18.71
C MET A 171 5.71 -5.59 -17.81
N ASN A 172 6.69 -5.75 -16.92
CA ASN A 172 6.75 -6.88 -15.99
C ASN A 172 6.03 -6.60 -14.66
N VAL A 173 5.49 -5.40 -14.45
CA VAL A 173 4.79 -5.02 -13.23
C VAL A 173 3.33 -5.44 -13.34
N LEU A 174 2.91 -6.38 -12.49
CA LEU A 174 1.51 -6.81 -12.44
C LEU A 174 0.61 -5.66 -11.97
N PRO A 175 -0.60 -5.51 -12.53
CA PRO A 175 -1.55 -4.53 -12.05
C PRO A 175 -1.94 -4.82 -10.60
N ALA A 176 -2.37 -3.80 -9.87
CA ALA A 176 -2.83 -3.98 -8.50
C ALA A 176 -3.97 -5.02 -8.47
N PRO A 177 -3.95 -5.98 -7.52
CA PRO A 177 -5.00 -6.97 -7.42
C PRO A 177 -6.32 -6.27 -7.11
N LYS A 178 -7.28 -6.40 -8.02
CA LYS A 178 -8.65 -5.98 -7.75
C LYS A 178 -9.29 -7.00 -6.84
N ASP A 179 -9.72 -6.58 -5.66
CA ASP A 179 -10.44 -7.44 -4.74
C ASP A 179 -11.68 -8.02 -5.45
N GLY A 180 -11.89 -9.34 -5.31
CA GLY A 180 -13.05 -10.00 -5.88
C GLY A 180 -14.35 -9.49 -5.29
N PHE A 181 -15.46 -9.66 -6.03
CA PHE A 181 -16.80 -9.24 -5.60
C PHE A 181 -17.14 -9.65 -4.15
N PHE A 182 -16.89 -10.92 -3.79
CA PHE A 182 -17.17 -11.43 -2.44
C PHE A 182 -16.29 -10.79 -1.36
N THR A 183 -15.03 -10.49 -1.66
CA THR A 183 -14.12 -9.78 -0.74
C THR A 183 -14.63 -8.38 -0.48
N ASN A 184 -14.97 -7.64 -1.54
CA ASN A 184 -15.55 -6.29 -1.43
C ASN A 184 -16.86 -6.30 -0.66
N PHE A 185 -17.77 -7.24 -0.96
CA PHE A 185 -19.04 -7.38 -0.23
C PHE A 185 -18.82 -7.64 1.26
N ARG A 186 -17.94 -8.59 1.62
CA ARG A 186 -17.62 -8.90 3.02
C ARG A 186 -17.00 -7.70 3.73
N ASN A 187 -16.05 -7.03 3.08
CA ASN A 187 -15.40 -5.84 3.64
C ASN A 187 -16.44 -4.73 3.89
N GLN A 188 -17.37 -4.51 2.94
CA GLN A 188 -18.47 -3.55 3.09
C GLN A 188 -19.40 -3.90 4.27
N LEU A 189 -19.82 -5.18 4.36
CA LEU A 189 -20.73 -5.66 5.41
C LEU A 189 -20.14 -5.49 6.81
N PHE A 190 -18.85 -5.80 6.99
CA PHE A 190 -18.20 -5.75 8.29
C PHE A 190 -17.48 -4.42 8.57
N GLY A 191 -17.47 -3.47 7.62
CA GLY A 191 -16.78 -2.20 7.79
C GLY A 191 -15.25 -2.31 7.84
N ILE A 192 -14.67 -3.39 7.33
CA ILE A 192 -13.25 -3.71 7.46
C ILE A 192 -12.52 -3.33 6.17
N TYR A 193 -11.54 -2.44 6.26
CA TYR A 193 -10.55 -2.26 5.21
C TYR A 193 -9.39 -3.25 5.42
N PRO A 194 -8.92 -3.96 4.37
CA PRO A 194 -7.84 -4.93 4.50
C PRO A 194 -6.53 -4.21 4.82
N MET A 195 -6.14 -4.28 6.09
CA MET A 195 -4.90 -3.73 6.65
C MET A 195 -4.04 -4.92 7.06
N THR A 196 -2.72 -4.87 6.85
CA THR A 196 -1.87 -6.01 7.27
C THR A 196 -1.53 -6.00 8.76
N ILE A 197 -2.20 -5.15 9.57
CA ILE A 197 -2.03 -5.09 11.02
C ILE A 197 -2.95 -6.13 11.67
N ASP A 198 -2.42 -6.82 12.67
CA ASP A 198 -3.22 -7.66 13.55
C ASP A 198 -4.33 -6.87 14.26
N LYS A 199 -5.48 -7.52 14.46
CA LYS A 199 -6.56 -6.96 15.28
C LYS A 199 -6.31 -7.14 16.79
N ASN A 200 -5.18 -7.76 17.14
CA ASN A 200 -4.80 -7.99 18.53
C ASN A 200 -4.31 -6.68 19.17
N GLY A 201 -4.53 -6.54 20.48
CA GLY A 201 -4.18 -5.31 21.19
C GLY A 201 -2.68 -5.03 21.16
N VAL A 202 -2.30 -3.76 21.27
CA VAL A 202 -0.90 -3.25 21.22
C VAL A 202 0.05 -3.92 22.22
N LEU A 203 -0.49 -4.58 23.26
CA LEU A 203 0.26 -5.11 24.40
C LEU A 203 0.02 -6.60 24.71
N MET A 204 -1.02 -7.23 24.14
CA MET A 204 -1.44 -8.59 24.50
C MET A 204 -2.00 -9.28 23.25
N THR A 205 -1.15 -10.01 22.53
CA THR A 205 -1.59 -11.04 21.59
C THR A 205 -1.82 -12.34 22.38
N LYS A 206 -2.80 -13.16 21.98
CA LYS A 206 -3.02 -14.47 22.61
C LYS A 206 -1.79 -15.38 22.49
N ASP A 207 -1.02 -15.18 21.41
CA ASP A 207 0.25 -15.81 21.10
C ASP A 207 1.37 -14.75 21.20
N PHE A 208 1.60 -14.20 22.39
CA PHE A 208 2.71 -13.27 22.61
C PHE A 208 4.03 -14.03 22.58
N ASP A 209 4.73 -13.93 21.44
CA ASP A 209 6.08 -14.45 21.28
C ASP A 209 7.07 -13.51 22.01
N ARG A 210 7.33 -13.83 23.28
CA ARG A 210 8.32 -13.13 24.12
C ARG A 210 9.69 -13.10 23.48
N GLU A 211 10.08 -14.14 22.75
CA GLU A 211 11.43 -14.27 22.20
C GLU A 211 11.66 -13.24 21.10
N LYS A 212 10.68 -12.99 20.23
CA LYS A 212 10.76 -11.88 19.26
C LYS A 212 10.83 -10.51 19.92
N PHE A 213 10.09 -10.32 21.01
CA PHE A 213 10.10 -9.05 21.74
C PHE A 213 11.46 -8.81 22.42
N GLU A 214 11.97 -9.82 23.12
CA GLU A 214 13.27 -9.79 23.79
C GLU A 214 14.44 -9.69 22.80
N LEU A 215 14.38 -10.36 21.65
CA LEU A 215 15.44 -10.29 20.65
C LEU A 215 15.57 -8.88 20.05
N ILE A 216 14.45 -8.21 19.76
CA ILE A 216 14.50 -6.84 19.23
C ILE A 216 14.96 -5.87 20.34
N ASP A 217 14.57 -6.10 21.60
CA ASP A 217 15.06 -5.29 22.73
C ASP A 217 16.56 -5.52 22.97
N GLN A 218 17.06 -6.75 22.88
CA GLN A 218 18.48 -7.09 22.97
C GLN A 218 19.30 -6.49 21.82
N ILE A 219 18.79 -6.52 20.58
CA ILE A 219 19.44 -5.87 19.43
C ILE A 219 19.58 -4.37 19.66
N ILE A 220 18.58 -3.75 20.29
CA ILE A 220 18.58 -2.31 20.59
C ILE A 220 19.53 -1.99 21.76
N GLU A 221 19.56 -2.82 22.80
CA GLU A 221 20.51 -2.69 23.92
C GLU A 221 21.96 -2.87 23.46
N ASN A 222 22.22 -3.73 22.48
CA ASN A 222 23.54 -4.00 21.93
C ASN A 222 23.91 -3.12 20.71
N GLN A 223 23.22 -1.99 20.49
CA GLN A 223 23.53 -1.05 19.40
C GLN A 223 23.56 -1.68 17.99
N GLY A 224 22.76 -2.72 17.74
CA GLY A 224 22.67 -3.40 16.46
C GLY A 224 23.50 -4.68 16.33
N ASP A 225 24.29 -5.05 17.35
CA ASP A 225 25.01 -6.33 17.36
C ASP A 225 24.19 -7.46 18.00
N ILE A 226 24.18 -8.62 17.34
CA ILE A 226 23.63 -9.87 17.87
C ILE A 226 24.81 -10.76 18.28
N GLN A 227 24.94 -11.09 19.56
CA GLN A 227 25.85 -12.18 19.95
C GLN A 227 25.26 -13.50 19.44
N THR A 228 26.01 -14.25 18.62
CA THR A 228 25.59 -15.51 17.97
C THR A 228 25.04 -16.57 18.92
N ASN A 229 25.32 -16.45 20.23
CA ASN A 229 24.81 -17.36 21.26
C ASN A 229 23.36 -17.07 21.70
N GLN A 230 22.73 -15.99 21.21
CA GLN A 230 21.36 -15.58 21.59
C GLN A 230 20.33 -15.78 20.46
N ILE A 231 20.75 -16.33 19.31
CA ILE A 231 19.82 -16.71 18.24
C ILE A 231 19.14 -18.02 18.68
N PRO A 232 17.82 -18.08 18.93
CA PRO A 232 17.15 -19.32 19.26
C PRO A 232 17.35 -20.29 18.09
N GLN A 233 17.94 -21.46 18.36
CA GLN A 233 18.10 -22.49 17.35
C GLN A 233 16.71 -22.94 16.92
N SER A 234 16.30 -22.55 15.71
CA SER A 234 15.09 -23.04 15.10
C SER A 234 15.10 -24.56 15.15
N PHE A 235 14.03 -25.19 15.64
CA PHE A 235 13.78 -26.61 15.47
C PHE A 235 13.68 -26.93 13.97
N THR A 236 14.84 -27.11 13.33
CA THR A 236 14.91 -27.75 12.04
C THR A 236 14.53 -29.20 12.32
N THR A 237 13.34 -29.61 11.85
CA THR A 237 13.01 -31.03 11.76
C THR A 237 14.09 -31.68 10.91
N VAL A 238 15.03 -32.35 11.57
CA VAL A 238 16.01 -33.22 10.92
C VAL A 238 15.21 -34.34 10.28
N ILE A 239 15.07 -34.29 8.95
CA ILE A 239 14.59 -35.44 8.18
C ILE A 239 15.66 -36.52 8.37
N SER A 240 15.34 -37.53 9.17
CA SER A 240 16.22 -38.65 9.42
C SER A 240 16.32 -39.51 8.17
N ASP A 241 17.46 -39.43 7.48
CA ASP A 241 17.81 -40.38 6.44
C ASP A 241 17.83 -41.79 7.04
N ARG A 242 16.92 -42.64 6.53
CA ARG A 242 16.92 -44.08 6.81
C ARG A 242 18.23 -44.68 6.34
N ARG A 243 19.12 -45.00 7.27
CA ARG A 243 20.26 -45.89 7.00
C ARG A 243 19.74 -47.27 6.64
N THR A 244 19.95 -47.66 5.39
CA THR A 244 19.91 -49.05 4.95
C THR A 244 21.05 -49.83 5.61
N ALA A 245 20.70 -51.01 6.11
CA ALA A 245 21.60 -51.96 6.73
C ALA A 245 22.65 -52.48 5.72
N SER A 246 23.86 -52.71 6.20
CA SER A 246 24.72 -53.77 5.66
C SER A 246 25.59 -54.34 6.77
N ILE A 247 25.44 -55.66 6.93
CA ILE A 247 26.08 -56.57 7.85
C ILE A 247 27.50 -56.85 7.35
N THR A 248 28.52 -56.83 8.20
CA THR A 248 29.67 -57.72 8.01
C THR A 248 30.32 -58.09 9.35
N SER A 249 30.57 -59.39 9.45
CA SER A 249 30.96 -60.22 10.57
C SER A 249 32.42 -60.12 10.98
N GLN A 250 32.68 -60.66 12.16
CA GLN A 250 33.94 -60.77 12.89
C GLN A 250 35.02 -61.64 12.21
N THR A 251 36.28 -61.23 12.46
CA THR A 251 37.50 -62.01 12.78
C THR A 251 38.12 -62.91 11.72
N PRO A 252 39.43 -63.17 11.84
CA PRO A 252 39.92 -64.23 12.74
C PRO A 252 40.64 -63.73 13.99
#